data_AF-A0A167LJA8-F1
#
_entry.id   AF-A0A167LJA8-F1
#
_cell.length_a   1.000
_cell.length_b   1.000
_cell.length_c   1.000
_cell.angle_alpha   90.00
_cell.angle_beta   90.00
_cell.angle_gamma   90.00
#
_symmetry.space_group_name_H-M   'P 1'
#
loop_
_entity.id
_entity.type
_entity.pdbx_description
1 polymer ?
#
loop_
_entity_poly.entity_id
_entity_poly.type
_entity_poly.pdbx_seq_one_letter_code
_entity_poly.pdbx_strand_id
1 'polypeptide(L)'
;DEPICKYYLKGACTKGANCQFRHKGYDRDKSVVCKHWLRGLCKKGDSCEFLHVFNMKKMPECWFYSKYGECCNGDECMYLHIDPESRQKECPWYARGFCKHGPNCRNKHVRKLVCQNYLTGFCPDGLNCTNGHPKYEL
;
A
#
# COMPACT_ATOMS: atom_id res chain seq x y z
N ASP A 1 -20.24 -13.52 -15.64
CA ASP A 1 -20.09 -12.07 -15.48
C ASP A 1 -21.42 -11.41 -15.17
N GLU A 2 -21.51 -10.67 -14.06
CA GLU A 2 -22.75 -9.99 -13.66
C GLU A 2 -22.89 -8.65 -14.40
N PRO A 3 -24.06 -8.32 -14.98
CA PRO A 3 -24.22 -7.16 -15.86
C PRO A 3 -24.07 -5.81 -15.15
N ILE A 4 -23.30 -4.90 -15.76
CA ILE A 4 -23.09 -3.52 -15.27
C ILE A 4 -24.32 -2.66 -15.59
N CYS A 5 -24.72 -1.81 -14.65
CA CYS A 5 -25.82 -0.87 -14.84
C CYS A 5 -25.46 0.21 -15.87
N LYS A 6 -26.03 0.10 -17.07
CA LYS A 6 -25.85 1.08 -18.16
C LYS A 6 -26.40 2.47 -17.79
N TYR A 7 -27.45 2.54 -16.97
CA TYR A 7 -28.02 3.80 -16.50
C TYR A 7 -27.12 4.50 -15.50
N TYR A 8 -26.43 3.75 -14.64
CA TYR A 8 -25.49 4.32 -13.67
C TYR A 8 -24.25 4.89 -14.35
N LEU A 9 -23.73 4.22 -15.37
CA LEU A 9 -22.62 4.73 -16.19
C LEU A 9 -22.95 6.08 -16.85
N LYS A 10 -24.24 6.36 -17.11
CA LYS A 10 -24.73 7.62 -17.68
C LYS A 10 -25.19 8.63 -16.61
N GLY A 11 -25.02 8.33 -15.33
CA GLY A 11 -25.46 9.19 -14.22
C GLY A 11 -26.98 9.23 -14.00
N ALA A 12 -27.75 8.33 -14.62
CA ALA A 12 -29.21 8.37 -14.64
C ALA A 12 -29.88 7.27 -13.79
N CYS A 13 -29.11 6.47 -13.05
CA CYS A 13 -29.69 5.41 -12.22
C CYS A 13 -30.22 5.97 -10.90
N THR A 14 -31.54 5.89 -10.70
CA THR A 14 -32.22 6.30 -9.46
C THR A 14 -32.33 5.18 -8.42
N LYS A 15 -31.98 3.94 -8.78
CA LYS A 15 -32.13 2.76 -7.90
C LYS A 15 -31.06 2.66 -6.80
N GLY A 16 -30.00 3.47 -6.85
CA GLY A 16 -28.95 3.50 -5.83
C GLY A 16 -28.40 2.09 -5.51
N ALA A 17 -28.36 1.74 -4.22
CA ALA A 17 -27.93 0.42 -3.75
C ALA A 17 -28.94 -0.73 -4.03
N ASN A 18 -30.19 -0.41 -4.38
CA ASN A 18 -31.21 -1.39 -4.75
C ASN A 18 -31.20 -1.73 -6.25
N CYS A 19 -30.17 -1.30 -6.98
CA CYS A 19 -30.03 -1.63 -8.38
C CYS A 19 -29.64 -3.10 -8.55
N GLN A 20 -30.43 -3.85 -9.32
CA GLN A 20 -30.13 -5.24 -9.68
C GLN A 20 -28.90 -5.40 -10.59
N PHE A 21 -28.27 -4.29 -11.00
CA PHE A 21 -27.11 -4.26 -11.88
C PHE A 21 -25.98 -3.50 -11.21
N ARG A 22 -24.74 -3.99 -11.36
CA ARG A 22 -23.57 -3.44 -10.65
C ARG A 22 -23.28 -1.99 -11.03
N HIS A 23 -23.01 -1.14 -10.04
CA HIS A 23 -22.64 0.26 -10.22
C HIS A 23 -21.10 0.45 -10.23
N LYS A 24 -20.51 0.61 -11.42
CA LYS A 24 -19.05 0.79 -11.59
C LYS A 24 -18.65 2.24 -11.24
N GLY A 25 -18.33 2.50 -9.97
CA GLY A 25 -17.96 3.83 -9.47
C GLY A 25 -17.54 3.86 -8.00
N TYR A 26 -18.11 3.00 -7.17
CA TYR A 26 -17.74 2.85 -5.76
C TYR A 26 -16.31 2.31 -5.54
N ASP A 27 -15.74 1.63 -6.54
CA ASP A 27 -14.41 0.99 -6.45
C ASP A 27 -13.23 1.97 -6.65
N ARG A 28 -13.48 3.25 -6.99
CA ARG A 28 -12.37 4.20 -7.25
C ARG A 28 -11.54 4.51 -6.01
N ASP A 29 -12.13 4.42 -4.82
CA ASP A 29 -11.44 4.65 -3.54
C ASP A 29 -11.03 3.35 -2.81
N LYS A 30 -11.45 2.19 -3.32
CA LYS A 30 -11.17 0.91 -2.66
C LYS A 30 -9.77 0.40 -3.07
N SER A 31 -8.91 0.22 -2.08
CA SER A 31 -7.50 -0.14 -2.28
C SER A 31 -7.22 -1.64 -2.19
N VAL A 32 -8.07 -2.41 -1.49
CA VAL A 32 -7.81 -3.83 -1.16
C VAL A 32 -9.00 -4.72 -1.55
N VAL A 33 -8.71 -5.92 -2.07
CA VAL A 33 -9.69 -6.96 -2.41
C VAL A 33 -10.36 -7.53 -1.16
N CYS A 34 -11.68 -7.68 -1.24
CA CYS A 34 -12.50 -8.23 -0.17
C CYS A 34 -12.25 -9.74 0.01
N LYS A 35 -11.64 -10.13 1.14
CA LYS A 35 -11.41 -11.55 1.47
C LYS A 35 -12.68 -12.41 1.53
N HIS A 36 -13.82 -11.82 1.88
CA HIS A 36 -15.10 -12.54 1.96
C HIS A 36 -15.72 -12.74 0.57
N TRP A 37 -15.56 -11.77 -0.33
CA TRP A 37 -16.04 -11.88 -1.71
C TRP A 37 -15.30 -12.97 -2.48
N LEU A 38 -13.99 -13.11 -2.26
CA LEU A 38 -13.19 -14.20 -2.84
C LEU A 38 -13.74 -15.59 -2.52
N ARG A 39 -14.48 -15.73 -1.40
CA ARG A 39 -15.09 -16.98 -0.96
C ARG A 39 -16.60 -17.06 -1.26
N GLY A 40 -17.18 -16.03 -1.91
CA GLY A 40 -18.62 -15.93 -2.13
C GLY A 40 -19.44 -15.64 -0.86
N LEU A 41 -18.81 -15.18 0.23
CA LEU A 41 -19.44 -15.00 1.55
C LEU A 41 -19.72 -13.52 1.90
N CYS A 42 -19.46 -12.59 0.99
CA CYS A 42 -19.66 -11.17 1.27
C CYS A 42 -21.16 -10.80 1.26
N LYS A 43 -21.68 -10.40 2.43
CA LYS A 43 -23.08 -9.94 2.58
C LYS A 43 -23.28 -8.45 2.27
N LYS A 44 -22.20 -7.67 2.19
CA LYS A 44 -22.27 -6.21 1.99
C LYS A 44 -22.54 -5.81 0.53
N GLY A 45 -22.42 -6.73 -0.43
CA GLY A 45 -22.67 -6.46 -1.86
C GLY A 45 -21.92 -5.22 -2.35
N ASP A 46 -22.62 -4.35 -3.08
CA ASP A 46 -22.06 -3.09 -3.59
C ASP A 46 -21.69 -2.08 -2.47
N SER A 47 -22.28 -2.21 -1.28
CA SER A 47 -21.97 -1.41 -0.09
C SER A 47 -20.71 -1.89 0.66
N CYS A 48 -19.98 -2.87 0.12
CA CYS A 48 -18.72 -3.33 0.71
C CYS A 48 -17.62 -2.29 0.51
N GLU A 49 -16.90 -1.94 1.57
CA GLU A 49 -15.76 -1.01 1.54
C GLU A 49 -14.51 -1.58 0.82
N PHE A 50 -14.52 -2.87 0.49
CA PHE A 50 -13.44 -3.58 -0.18
C PHE A 50 -13.79 -3.89 -1.64
N LEU A 51 -12.77 -4.09 -2.48
CA LEU A 51 -12.94 -4.38 -3.90
C LEU A 51 -13.56 -5.77 -4.11
N HIS A 52 -14.58 -5.83 -4.97
CA HIS A 52 -15.16 -7.06 -5.49
C HIS A 52 -14.67 -7.33 -6.91
N VAL A 53 -13.35 -7.29 -7.09
CA VAL A 53 -12.65 -7.56 -8.35
C VAL A 53 -11.39 -8.34 -8.03
N PHE A 54 -11.09 -9.35 -8.83
CA PHE A 54 -9.87 -10.12 -8.69
C PHE A 54 -8.70 -9.29 -9.23
N ASN A 55 -7.80 -8.88 -8.35
CA ASN A 55 -6.62 -8.11 -8.70
C ASN A 55 -5.47 -8.47 -7.77
N MET A 56 -4.48 -9.20 -8.31
CA MET A 56 -3.30 -9.66 -7.57
C MET A 56 -2.51 -8.53 -6.90
N LYS A 57 -2.45 -7.34 -7.50
CA LYS A 57 -1.72 -6.20 -6.93
C LYS A 57 -2.44 -5.56 -5.74
N LYS A 58 -3.72 -5.83 -5.57
CA LYS A 58 -4.57 -5.27 -4.52
C LYS A 58 -5.06 -6.33 -3.54
N MET A 59 -4.45 -7.52 -3.56
CA MET A 59 -4.79 -8.57 -2.61
C MET A 59 -4.45 -8.14 -1.19
N PRO A 60 -5.20 -8.61 -0.18
CA PRO A 60 -4.79 -8.39 1.20
C PRO A 60 -3.48 -9.12 1.50
N GLU A 61 -2.80 -8.67 2.54
CA GLU A 61 -1.55 -9.25 3.02
C GLU A 61 -1.74 -10.67 3.55
N CYS A 62 -0.73 -11.52 3.32
CA CYS A 62 -0.70 -12.86 3.89
C CYS A 62 -0.41 -12.75 5.39
N TRP A 63 -1.36 -13.16 6.21
CA TRP A 63 -1.21 -13.12 7.66
C TRP A 63 -0.07 -14.01 8.17
N PHE A 64 0.11 -15.21 7.59
CA PHE A 64 1.16 -16.14 7.99
C PHE A 64 2.54 -15.56 7.70
N TYR A 65 2.76 -15.10 6.46
CA TYR A 65 4.02 -14.49 6.06
C TYR A 65 4.32 -13.21 6.86
N SER A 66 3.33 -12.32 7.04
CA SER A 66 3.54 -11.10 7.81
C SER A 66 3.88 -11.35 9.28
N LYS A 67 3.41 -12.47 9.86
CA LYS A 67 3.60 -12.79 11.28
C LYS A 67 4.84 -13.64 11.54
N TYR A 68 5.10 -14.63 10.68
CA TYR A 68 6.12 -15.66 10.90
C TYR A 68 7.30 -15.56 9.91
N GLY A 69 7.18 -14.74 8.85
CA GLY A 69 8.17 -14.67 7.77
C GLY A 69 8.08 -15.83 6.77
N GLU A 70 7.19 -16.80 7.00
CA GLU A 70 6.99 -17.98 6.17
C GLU A 70 5.51 -18.25 5.92
N CYS A 71 5.22 -18.86 4.77
CA CYS A 71 3.88 -19.31 4.40
C CYS A 71 3.96 -20.68 3.73
N CYS A 72 3.14 -21.63 4.17
CA CYS A 72 3.10 -22.98 3.60
C CYS A 72 2.70 -23.02 2.12
N ASN A 73 2.01 -21.97 1.63
CA ASN A 73 1.64 -21.85 0.23
C ASN A 73 2.78 -21.29 -0.65
N GLY A 74 3.92 -20.91 -0.06
CA GLY A 74 5.08 -20.42 -0.77
C GLY A 74 4.76 -19.31 -1.78
N ASP A 75 5.34 -19.41 -2.97
CA ASP A 75 5.17 -18.43 -4.05
C ASP A 75 3.81 -18.50 -4.75
N GLU A 76 3.03 -19.57 -4.53
CA GLU A 76 1.67 -19.72 -5.06
C GLU A 76 0.61 -19.07 -4.17
N CYS A 77 1.02 -18.45 -3.06
CA CYS A 77 0.11 -17.75 -2.18
C CYS A 77 -0.56 -16.57 -2.90
N MET A 78 -1.90 -16.59 -2.97
CA MET A 78 -2.68 -15.49 -3.58
C MET A 78 -2.66 -14.19 -2.76
N TYR A 79 -2.16 -14.22 -1.52
CA TYR A 79 -2.06 -13.07 -0.64
C TYR A 79 -0.68 -12.43 -0.73
N LEU A 80 -0.59 -11.12 -0.50
CA LEU A 80 0.68 -10.41 -0.65
C LEU A 80 1.67 -10.80 0.46
N HIS A 81 2.83 -11.30 0.06
CA HIS A 81 4.00 -11.49 0.92
C HIS A 81 4.77 -10.17 1.00
N ILE A 82 4.48 -9.38 2.04
CA ILE A 82 5.18 -8.12 2.30
C ILE A 82 6.20 -8.38 3.40
N ASP A 83 7.46 -8.07 3.10
CA ASP A 83 8.55 -8.14 4.09
C ASP A 83 8.23 -7.20 5.27
N PRO A 84 8.18 -7.70 6.52
CA PRO A 84 7.87 -6.88 7.69
C PRO A 84 8.82 -5.68 7.87
N GLU A 85 10.08 -5.81 7.45
CA GLU A 85 11.08 -4.75 7.49
C GLU A 85 10.80 -3.64 6.48
N SER A 86 10.21 -3.99 5.33
CA SER A 86 9.75 -3.01 4.33
C SER A 86 8.58 -2.15 4.82
N ARG A 87 7.85 -2.58 5.86
CA ARG A 87 6.72 -1.84 6.45
C ARG A 87 7.16 -0.60 7.23
N GLN A 88 8.38 -0.62 7.78
CA GLN A 88 8.89 0.50 8.57
C GLN A 88 9.46 1.57 7.65
N LYS A 89 8.71 2.67 7.50
CA LYS A 89 9.21 3.85 6.80
C LYS A 89 10.49 4.36 7.49
N GLU A 90 11.44 4.83 6.69
CA GLU A 90 12.61 5.53 7.20
C GLU A 90 12.16 6.75 8.00
N CYS A 91 12.84 7.02 9.13
CA CYS A 91 12.54 8.16 9.96
C CYS A 91 13.01 9.46 9.27
N PRO A 92 12.11 10.38 8.90
CA PRO A 92 12.48 11.60 8.19
C PRO A 92 13.30 12.56 9.07
N TRP A 93 13.23 12.44 10.40
CA TRP A 93 14.05 13.23 11.32
C TRP A 93 15.46 12.67 11.43
N TYR A 94 15.60 11.34 11.57
CA TYR A 94 16.91 10.69 11.60
C TYR A 94 17.66 10.84 10.27
N ALA A 95 16.95 10.75 9.14
CA ALA A 95 17.51 11.00 7.81
C ALA A 95 18.08 12.43 7.65
N ARG A 96 17.58 13.39 8.45
CA ARG A 96 18.10 14.76 8.52
C ARG A 96 19.26 14.93 9.52
N GLY A 97 19.60 13.87 10.25
CA GLY A 97 20.72 13.82 11.18
C GLY A 97 20.31 13.55 12.63
N PHE A 98 19.13 13.99 13.07
CA PHE A 98 18.70 13.82 14.46
C PHE A 98 17.21 13.50 14.61
N CYS A 99 16.91 12.44 15.35
CA CYS A 99 15.57 12.09 15.76
C CYS A 99 15.42 12.23 17.28
N LYS A 100 14.49 13.09 17.72
CA LYS A 100 14.20 13.33 19.14
C LYS A 100 13.74 12.08 19.92
N HIS A 101 13.21 11.08 19.22
CA HIS A 101 12.76 9.83 19.84
C HIS A 101 13.90 8.83 20.07
N GLY A 102 15.09 9.09 19.52
CA GLY A 102 16.27 8.26 19.72
C GLY A 102 16.01 6.79 19.36
N PRO A 103 16.55 5.83 20.13
CA PRO A 103 16.35 4.39 19.92
C PRO A 103 14.88 3.93 19.98
N ASN A 104 13.99 4.72 20.60
CA ASN A 104 12.59 4.38 20.76
C ASN A 104 11.71 4.90 19.60
N CYS A 105 12.32 5.38 18.50
CA CYS A 105 11.56 5.82 17.34
C CYS A 105 10.82 4.63 16.69
N ARG A 106 9.53 4.83 16.38
CA ARG A 106 8.73 3.83 15.64
C ARG A 106 9.16 3.65 14.19
N ASN A 107 9.87 4.63 13.62
CA ASN A 107 10.34 4.60 12.24
C ASN A 107 11.78 4.08 12.18
N LYS A 108 12.14 3.46 11.05
CA LYS A 108 13.46 2.85 10.86
C LYS A 108 14.55 3.94 10.83
N HIS A 109 15.56 3.82 11.67
CA HIS A 109 16.76 4.67 11.64
C HIS A 109 17.81 4.01 10.74
N VAL A 110 17.97 4.50 9.51
CA VAL A 110 19.00 4.02 8.59
C VAL A 110 20.20 4.96 8.64
N ARG A 111 21.32 4.50 9.21
CA ARG A 111 22.55 5.29 9.27
C ARG A 111 23.24 5.26 7.90
N LYS A 112 23.31 6.42 7.25
CA LYS A 112 24.09 6.61 6.01
C LYS A 112 25.31 7.47 6.33
N LEU A 113 26.47 7.11 5.76
CA LEU A 113 27.65 7.99 5.82
C LEU A 113 27.34 9.27 5.02
N VAL A 114 27.69 10.43 5.56
CA VAL A 114 27.44 11.69 4.85
C VAL A 114 28.36 11.77 3.63
N CYS A 115 27.80 12.11 2.48
CA CYS A 115 28.58 12.31 1.26
C CYS A 115 29.47 13.54 1.41
N GLN A 116 30.79 13.36 1.37
CA GLN A 116 31.74 14.47 1.50
C GLN A 116 31.58 15.49 0.36
N ASN A 117 31.45 15.02 -0.89
CA ASN A 117 31.30 15.89 -2.06
C ASN A 117 30.04 16.76 -1.98
N TYR A 118 28.93 16.17 -1.53
CA TYR A 118 27.67 16.89 -1.30
C TYR A 118 27.81 17.94 -0.20
N LEU A 119 28.48 17.59 0.91
CA LEU A 119 28.76 18.51 2.01
C LEU A 119 29.61 19.70 1.54
N THR A 120 30.55 19.47 0.63
CA THR A 120 31.40 20.53 0.05
C THR A 120 30.74 21.32 -1.08
N GLY A 121 29.49 20.99 -1.45
CA GLY A 121 28.64 21.82 -2.32
C GLY A 121 28.06 21.12 -3.55
N PHE A 122 28.67 20.06 -4.06
CA PHE A 122 28.16 19.34 -5.22
C PHE A 122 28.64 17.89 -5.27
N CYS A 123 27.70 16.95 -5.42
CA CYS A 123 28.00 15.55 -5.67
C CYS A 123 27.63 15.19 -7.12
N PRO A 124 28.57 14.71 -7.96
CA PRO A 124 28.29 14.33 -9.35
C PRO A 124 27.30 13.17 -9.46
N ASP A 125 27.21 12.32 -8.44
CA ASP A 125 26.29 11.17 -8.42
C ASP A 125 24.84 11.58 -8.08
N GLY A 126 24.62 12.80 -7.57
CA GLY A 126 23.29 13.34 -7.32
C GLY A 126 22.40 12.41 -6.48
N LEU A 127 21.21 12.08 -6.99
CA LEU A 127 20.25 11.18 -6.32
C LEU A 127 20.70 9.72 -6.28
N ASN A 128 21.69 9.34 -7.09
CA ASN A 128 22.22 7.97 -7.16
C ASN A 128 23.42 7.75 -6.23
N CYS A 129 23.83 8.76 -5.46
CA CYS A 129 24.94 8.62 -4.51
C CYS A 129 24.60 7.58 -3.44
N THR A 130 25.55 6.69 -3.16
CA THR A 130 25.42 5.66 -2.11
C THR A 130 25.48 6.24 -0.70
N ASN A 131 26.06 7.42 -0.56
CA ASN A 131 26.16 8.16 0.69
C ASN A 131 24.92 9.06 0.90
N GLY A 132 24.64 9.39 2.16
CA GLY A 132 23.53 10.26 2.53
C GLY A 132 23.75 11.70 2.09
N HIS A 133 22.72 12.28 1.46
CA HIS A 133 22.57 13.71 1.17
C HIS A 133 21.52 14.32 2.12
N PRO A 134 21.92 14.87 3.29
CA PRO A 134 20.98 15.45 4.24
C PRO A 134 20.27 16.65 3.62
N LYS A 135 18.94 16.66 3.64
CA LYS A 135 18.12 17.80 3.18
C LYS A 135 17.55 18.53 4.40
N TYR A 136 17.83 19.82 4.53
CA TYR A 136 17.41 20.62 5.68
C TYR A 136 16.09 21.39 5.46
N GLU A 137 15.53 21.38 4.25
CA GLU A 137 14.31 22.12 3.90
C GLU A 137 13.01 21.38 4.29
N LEU A 138 11.95 22.17 4.54
CA LEU A 138 10.58 21.73 4.88
C LEU A 138 9.77 21.39 3.64
#